data_AF-A0A089G1K2-F1
#
_entry.id   AF-A0A089G1K2-F1
#
_cell.length_a   1.000
_cell.length_b   1.000
_cell.length_c   1.000
_cell.angle_alpha   90.00
_cell.angle_beta   90.00
_cell.angle_gamma   90.00
#
_symmetry.space_group_name_H-M   'P 1'
#
loop_
_entity.id
_entity.type
_entity.pdbx_description
1 polymer ?
#
loop_
_entity_poly.entity_id
_entity_poly.type
_entity_poly.pdbx_seq_one_letter_code
_entity_poly.pdbx_strand_id
1 'polypeptide(L)'
;LLITMALASTIIGGWGGLNQTQMRKIMAYSSIAHLGWMILVLSFAPTLTMFNLMIYLMLTSSMFMMMMATHSTNINKLSTSWLMT
;
A
#
# COMPACT_ATOMS: atom_id res chain seq x y z
N LEU A 1 -17.79 8.91 -13.27
CA LEU A 1 -17.75 7.51 -12.78
C LEU A 1 -16.34 7.08 -12.37
N LEU A 2 -15.30 7.33 -13.19
CA LEU A 2 -13.91 7.05 -12.81
C LEU A 2 -13.48 7.79 -11.54
N ILE A 3 -13.76 9.10 -11.43
CA ILE A 3 -13.42 9.92 -10.26
C ILE A 3 -14.12 9.40 -8.99
N THR A 4 -15.40 9.03 -9.09
CA THR A 4 -16.17 8.53 -7.94
C THR A 4 -15.64 7.17 -7.47
N MET A 5 -15.25 6.28 -8.39
CA MET A 5 -14.62 5.00 -8.05
C MET A 5 -13.23 5.20 -7.45
N ALA A 6 -12.44 6.13 -8.00
CA ALA A 6 -11.12 6.49 -7.47
C ALA A 6 -11.23 6.99 -6.02
N LEU A 7 -12.13 7.95 -5.74
CA LEU A 7 -12.36 8.44 -4.38
C LEU A 7 -12.83 7.34 -3.44
N ALA A 8 -13.79 6.50 -3.86
CA ALA A 8 -14.25 5.37 -3.05
C ALA A 8 -13.10 4.41 -2.71
N SER A 9 -12.23 4.07 -3.68
CA SER A 9 -11.07 3.20 -3.44
C SER A 9 -10.05 3.82 -2.48
N THR A 10 -9.78 5.13 -2.56
CA THR A 10 -8.88 5.80 -1.61
C THR A 10 -9.42 5.78 -0.18
N ILE A 11 -10.73 6.00 0.00
CA ILE A 11 -11.38 6.01 1.31
C ILE A 11 -11.42 4.60 1.91
N ILE A 12 -11.83 3.59 1.11
CA ILE A 12 -11.91 2.20 1.56
C ILE A 12 -10.52 1.63 1.84
N GLY A 13 -9.52 1.97 1.02
CA GLY A 13 -8.12 1.60 1.25
C GLY A 13 -7.58 2.21 2.55
N GLY A 14 -7.81 3.51 2.76
CA GLY A 14 -7.39 4.20 3.99
C GLY A 14 -8.06 3.65 5.25
N TRP A 15 -9.39 3.59 5.27
CA TRP A 15 -10.14 3.14 6.44
C TRP A 15 -9.95 1.64 6.71
N GLY A 16 -9.93 0.83 5.65
CA GLY A 16 -9.78 -0.63 5.75
C GLY A 16 -8.39 -1.05 6.24
N GLY A 17 -7.36 -0.24 6.00
CA GLY A 17 -6.00 -0.51 6.47
C GLY A 17 -5.78 -0.27 7.97
N LEU A 18 -6.48 0.70 8.57
CA LEU A 18 -6.25 1.14 9.95
C LEU A 18 -6.50 0.04 11.00
N ASN A 19 -7.48 -0.84 10.77
CA ASN A 19 -7.88 -1.84 11.75
C ASN A 19 -7.32 -3.26 11.46
N GLN A 20 -6.23 -3.35 10.71
CA GLN A 20 -5.62 -4.64 10.36
C GLN A 20 -4.31 -4.84 11.12
N THR A 21 -4.16 -6.01 11.74
CA THR A 21 -2.93 -6.44 12.44
C THR A 21 -2.00 -7.29 11.57
N GLN A 22 -2.54 -7.86 10.50
CA GLN A 22 -1.83 -8.70 9.54
C GLN A 22 -1.16 -7.82 8.48
N MET A 23 0.17 -7.86 8.39
CA MET A 23 0.95 -7.00 7.48
C MET A 23 0.53 -7.18 6.02
N ARG A 24 0.22 -8.41 5.60
CA ARG A 24 -0.25 -8.70 4.24
C ARG A 24 -1.57 -7.99 3.90
N LYS A 25 -2.48 -7.86 4.87
CA LYS A 25 -3.76 -7.16 4.65
C LYS A 25 -3.54 -5.65 4.56
N ILE A 26 -2.68 -5.10 5.40
CA ILE A 26 -2.30 -3.67 5.36
C ILE A 26 -1.73 -3.31 3.99
N MET A 27 -0.81 -4.14 3.46
CA MET A 27 -0.25 -3.94 2.12
C MET A 27 -1.32 -4.01 1.02
N ALA A 28 -2.30 -4.92 1.12
CA ALA A 28 -3.41 -4.98 0.17
C ALA A 28 -4.32 -3.74 0.25
N TYR A 29 -4.60 -3.20 1.44
CA TYR A 29 -5.37 -1.96 1.56
C TYR A 29 -4.59 -0.74 1.04
N SER A 30 -3.26 -0.72 1.23
CA SER A 30 -2.40 0.32 0.65
C SER A 30 -2.42 0.31 -0.89
N SER A 31 -2.48 -0.88 -1.51
CA SER A 31 -2.55 -1.02 -2.97
C SER A 31 -3.86 -0.47 -3.53
N ILE A 32 -4.98 -0.72 -2.85
CA ILE A 32 -6.30 -0.19 -3.21
C ILE A 32 -6.28 1.35 -3.17
N ALA A 33 -5.65 1.95 -2.15
CA ALA A 33 -5.54 3.39 -2.04
C ALA A 33 -4.64 4.00 -3.13
N HIS A 34 -3.47 3.41 -3.39
CA HIS A 34 -2.55 3.89 -4.42
C HIS A 34 -3.15 3.78 -5.83
N LEU A 35 -3.85 2.68 -6.14
CA LEU A 35 -4.56 2.52 -7.41
C LEU A 35 -5.67 3.56 -7.56
N GLY A 36 -6.37 3.92 -6.47
CA GLY A 36 -7.33 5.02 -6.46
C GLY A 36 -6.72 6.35 -6.91
N TRP A 37 -5.56 6.71 -6.35
CA TRP A 37 -4.83 7.90 -6.76
C TRP A 37 -4.35 7.84 -8.22
N MET A 38 -3.89 6.67 -8.68
CA MET A 38 -3.49 6.47 -10.07
C MET A 38 -4.66 6.67 -11.03
N ILE A 39 -5.84 6.11 -10.73
CA ILE A 39 -7.04 6.27 -11.55
C ILE A 39 -7.51 7.73 -11.58
N LEU A 40 -7.37 8.46 -10.47
CA LEU A 40 -7.74 9.89 -10.40
C LEU A 40 -6.83 10.74 -11.29
N VAL A 41 -5.51 10.52 -11.25
CA VAL A 41 -4.53 11.31 -12.00
C VAL A 41 -4.49 10.92 -13.48
N LEU A 42 -4.91 9.69 -13.84
CA LEU A 42 -4.89 9.19 -15.22
C LEU A 42 -5.66 10.08 -16.19
N SER A 43 -6.78 10.65 -15.76
CA SER A 43 -7.60 11.53 -16.59
C SER A 43 -7.00 12.91 -16.85
N PHE A 44 -6.01 13.33 -16.05
CA PHE A 44 -5.39 14.65 -16.15
C PHE A 44 -4.00 14.58 -16.77
N ALA A 45 -3.14 13.69 -16.28
CA ALA A 45 -1.76 13.60 -16.69
C ALA A 45 -1.25 12.14 -16.55
N PRO A 46 -1.24 11.36 -17.65
CA PRO A 46 -0.82 9.96 -17.61
C PRO A 46 0.70 9.79 -17.31
N THR A 47 1.50 10.82 -17.48
CA THR A 47 2.93 10.79 -17.09
C THR A 47 3.09 10.69 -15.57
N LEU A 48 2.24 11.38 -14.80
CA LEU A 48 2.25 11.35 -13.34
C LEU A 48 1.77 9.99 -12.81
N THR A 49 0.86 9.30 -13.50
CA THR A 49 0.45 7.95 -13.08
C THR A 49 1.58 6.95 -13.20
N MET A 50 2.38 7.03 -14.25
CA MET A 50 3.54 6.14 -14.42
C MET A 50 4.61 6.41 -13.37
N PHE A 51 4.81 7.69 -13.01
CA PHE A 51 5.71 8.06 -11.92
C PHE A 51 5.24 7.49 -10.57
N ASN A 52 3.95 7.62 -10.25
CA ASN A 52 3.36 7.06 -9.02
C ASN A 52 3.49 5.53 -8.99
N LEU A 53 3.28 4.85 -10.12
CA LEU A 53 3.46 3.40 -10.23
C LEU A 53 4.90 2.97 -9.88
N MET A 54 5.90 3.68 -10.40
CA MET A 54 7.31 3.37 -10.10
C MET A 54 7.62 3.53 -8.61
N ILE A 55 7.16 4.62 -7.99
CA ILE A 55 7.35 4.85 -6.54
C ILE A 55 6.67 3.74 -5.73
N TYR A 56 5.43 3.39 -6.09
CA TYR A 56 4.67 2.36 -5.40
C TYR A 56 5.35 0.98 -5.49
N LEU A 57 5.90 0.60 -6.65
CA LEU A 57 6.65 -0.65 -6.80
C LEU A 57 7.94 -0.66 -5.96
N MET A 58 8.68 0.45 -5.92
CA MET A 58 9.87 0.55 -5.07
C MET A 58 9.52 0.40 -3.58
N LEU A 59 8.49 1.09 -3.09
CA LEU A 59 8.09 1.04 -1.68
C LEU A 59 7.56 -0.34 -1.27
N THR A 60 6.73 -0.95 -2.13
CA THR A 60 6.17 -2.27 -1.82
C THR A 60 7.23 -3.37 -1.85
N SER A 61 8.15 -3.34 -2.83
CA SER A 61 9.26 -4.30 -2.87
C SER A 61 10.16 -4.17 -1.64
N SER A 62 10.52 -2.96 -1.21
CA SER A 62 11.31 -2.77 0.01
C SER A 62 10.60 -3.31 1.26
N MET A 63 9.28 -3.09 1.37
CA MET A 63 8.50 -3.59 2.51
C MET A 63 8.37 -5.11 2.50
N PHE A 64 8.16 -5.72 1.34
CA PHE A 64 8.13 -7.19 1.20
C PHE A 64 9.49 -7.82 1.52
N MET A 65 10.60 -7.21 1.09
CA MET A 65 11.94 -7.63 1.45
C MET A 65 12.16 -7.58 2.97
N MET A 66 11.78 -6.48 3.62
CA MET A 66 11.88 -6.35 5.07
C MET A 66 11.09 -7.45 5.79
N MET A 67 9.84 -7.68 5.39
CA MET A 67 8.98 -8.72 5.97
C MET A 67 9.55 -10.14 5.76
N MET A 68 10.22 -10.38 4.64
CA MET A 68 10.88 -11.65 4.35
C MET A 68 12.13 -11.83 5.21
N ALA A 69 12.95 -10.79 5.39
CA ALA A 69 14.15 -10.83 6.23
C ALA A 69 13.83 -11.10 7.71
N THR A 70 12.74 -10.53 8.24
CA THR A 70 12.35 -10.67 9.65
C THR A 70 11.33 -11.80 9.90
N HIS A 71 10.89 -12.51 8.86
CA HIS A 71 9.80 -13.52 8.93
C HIS A 71 8.54 -13.06 9.69
N SER A 72 8.24 -11.76 9.71
CA SER A 72 7.22 -11.17 10.58
C SER A 72 5.91 -10.87 9.84
N THR A 73 4.92 -11.76 9.92
CA THR A 73 3.62 -11.59 9.24
C THR A 73 2.59 -10.72 9.99
N ASN A 74 2.85 -10.41 11.26
CA ASN A 74 1.99 -9.60 12.14
C ASN A 74 2.76 -8.38 12.65
N ILE A 75 2.04 -7.28 12.93
CA ILE A 75 2.59 -6.06 13.53
C ILE A 75 3.43 -6.36 14.78
N ASN A 76 2.91 -7.20 15.69
CA ASN A 76 3.60 -7.50 16.95
C ASN A 76 4.91 -8.29 16.74
N LYS A 77 5.00 -9.07 15.67
CA LYS A 77 6.25 -9.77 15.30
C LYS A 77 7.24 -8.82 14.66
N LEU A 78 6.76 -7.85 13.88
CA LEU A 78 7.61 -6.82 13.29
C LEU A 78 8.19 -5.91 14.38
N SER A 79 7.38 -5.49 15.36
CA SER A 79 7.84 -4.61 16.45
C SER A 79 8.91 -5.25 17.34
N THR A 80 8.88 -6.58 17.47
CA THR A 80 9.86 -7.34 18.26
C THR A 80 11.03 -7.89 17.43
N SER A 81 11.04 -7.65 16.12
CA SER A 81 12.08 -8.19 15.21
C SER A 81 13.47 -7.64 15.50
N TRP A 82 13.60 -6.41 16.01
CA TRP A 82 14.89 -5.81 16.36
C TRP A 82 15.61 -6.50 17.53
N LEU A 83 14.87 -7.26 18.36
CA LEU A 83 15.48 -8.08 19.41
C LEU A 83 16.05 -9.40 18.86
N MET A 84 15.66 -9.78 17.64
CA MET A 84 15.99 -11.06 17.01
C MET A 84 16.96 -10.91 15.83
N THR A 85 17.34 -9.67 15.50
CA THR A 85 18.44 -9.32 14.58
C THR A 85 19.76 -9.24 15.33
#